data_AF-A0A9C8ZUG2-F1
#
_entry.id   AF-A0A9C8ZUG2-F1
#
_cell.length_a   1.000
_cell.length_b   1.000
_cell.length_c   1.000
_cell.angle_alpha   90.00
_cell.angle_beta   90.00
_cell.angle_gamma   90.00
#
_symmetry.space_group_name_H-M   'P 1'
#
loop_
_entity.id
_entity.type
_entity.pdbx_description
1 polymer ?
#
loop_
_entity_poly.entity_id
_entity_poly.type
_entity_poly.pdbx_seq_one_letter_code
_entity_poly.pdbx_strand_id
1 'polypeptide(L)'
;MRSTLCSCALQVTQRHGIHIRGSLSWYLIDGDIPEVIVTRAGISILYLAFFGSVIGFALFFYILKHVSAMRVSLITLVTPVTALLLGKYLNDEPLGLQITAGAILILTGLSSYEFGSVARWIKADPE
;
A
#
# COMPACT_ATOMS: atom_id res chain seq x y z
N MET A 1 1.04 39.08 10.61
CA MET A 1 0.64 37.97 11.53
C MET A 1 -0.89 37.91 11.73
N ARG A 2 -1.67 37.77 10.65
CA ARG A 2 -3.13 37.51 10.68
C ARG A 2 -3.60 36.51 9.60
N SER A 3 -2.76 36.18 8.62
CA SER A 3 -3.08 35.27 7.51
C SER A 3 -2.89 33.79 7.83
N THR A 4 -2.15 33.44 8.88
CA THR A 4 -1.92 32.05 9.30
C THR A 4 -3.13 31.40 10.01
N LEU A 5 -4.09 32.19 10.51
CA LEU A 5 -5.33 31.70 11.13
C LEU A 5 -6.39 31.26 10.08
N CYS A 6 -6.25 31.66 8.81
CA CYS A 6 -7.13 31.24 7.71
C CYS A 6 -6.83 29.80 7.24
N SER A 7 -5.60 29.31 7.45
CA SER A 7 -5.16 27.96 7.08
C SER A 7 -5.68 26.83 7.98
N CYS A 8 -6.29 27.11 9.14
CA CYS A 8 -6.73 26.07 10.07
C CYS A 8 -8.26 25.86 10.14
N ALA A 9 -9.06 26.87 9.78
CA ALA A 9 -10.53 26.81 9.84
C ALA A 9 -11.19 26.19 8.58
N LEU A 10 -10.51 26.22 7.43
CA LEU A 10 -10.98 25.60 6.18
C LEU A 10 -10.59 24.12 6.03
N GLN A 11 -9.71 23.62 6.89
CA GLN A 11 -9.07 22.31 6.76
C GLN A 11 -9.83 21.14 7.44
N VAL A 12 -10.86 21.37 8.28
CA VAL A 12 -11.44 20.31 9.14
C VAL A 12 -12.98 20.17 9.10
N THR A 13 -13.70 21.15 8.54
CA THR A 13 -15.16 21.20 8.43
C THR A 13 -15.51 21.24 6.94
N GLN A 14 -15.98 20.21 6.23
CA GLN A 14 -17.16 19.36 6.49
C GLN A 14 -16.92 17.97 5.85
N ARG A 15 -16.18 17.05 6.48
CA ARG A 15 -16.72 15.91 7.26
C ARG A 15 -18.25 15.70 7.05
N HIS A 16 -18.62 14.62 6.34
CA HIS A 16 -19.98 14.12 6.03
C HIS A 16 -20.85 14.92 5.05
N GLY A 17 -20.71 14.60 3.75
CA GLY A 17 -21.61 15.02 2.67
C GLY A 17 -21.02 14.79 1.26
N ILE A 18 -20.03 13.90 1.15
CA ILE A 18 -19.24 13.66 -0.06
C ILE A 18 -20.00 12.66 -0.92
N HIS A 19 -20.73 13.15 -1.93
CA HIS A 19 -20.94 12.36 -3.14
C HIS A 19 -21.25 13.19 -4.40
N ILE A 20 -21.61 14.48 -4.29
CA ILE A 20 -22.08 15.25 -5.46
C ILE A 20 -21.27 16.54 -5.72
N ARG A 21 -20.62 17.12 -4.71
CA ARG A 21 -19.91 18.41 -4.84
C ARG A 21 -18.49 18.31 -5.43
N GLY A 22 -17.86 17.13 -5.36
CA GLY A 22 -16.50 16.93 -5.88
C GLY A 22 -16.41 16.99 -7.40
N SER A 23 -17.39 16.38 -8.10
CA SER A 23 -17.43 16.38 -9.56
C SER A 23 -17.71 17.78 -10.11
N LEU A 24 -18.68 18.50 -9.53
CA LEU A 24 -19.02 19.86 -9.95
C LEU A 24 -17.91 20.87 -9.61
N SER A 25 -17.21 20.71 -8.48
CA SER A 25 -16.06 21.54 -8.14
C SER A 25 -14.89 21.35 -9.10
N TRP A 26 -14.67 20.12 -9.59
CA TRP A 26 -13.65 19.82 -10.60
C TRP A 26 -13.96 20.52 -11.93
N TYR A 27 -15.22 20.42 -12.38
CA TYR A 27 -15.69 21.11 -13.59
C TYR A 27 -15.67 22.65 -13.49
N LEU A 28 -15.79 23.22 -12.29
CA LEU A 28 -15.83 24.67 -12.08
C LEU A 28 -14.44 25.31 -11.82
N ILE A 29 -13.42 24.53 -11.48
CA ILE A 29 -12.08 25.03 -11.10
C ILE A 29 -11.00 24.62 -12.12
N ASP A 30 -11.06 23.41 -12.67
CA ASP A 30 -9.98 22.80 -13.46
C ASP A 30 -10.47 22.33 -14.84
N GLY A 31 -11.28 23.15 -15.51
CA GLY A 31 -11.84 22.89 -16.84
C GLY A 31 -10.83 22.73 -17.99
N ASP A 32 -9.55 22.59 -17.70
CA ASP A 32 -8.53 22.16 -18.64
C ASP A 32 -8.38 20.64 -18.53
N ILE A 33 -8.94 19.92 -19.51
CA ILE A 33 -8.52 18.53 -19.75
C ILE A 33 -7.05 18.65 -20.18
N PRO A 34 -6.08 18.09 -19.44
CA PRO A 34 -4.69 18.16 -19.85
C PRO A 34 -4.55 17.40 -21.18
N GLU A 35 -4.51 18.13 -22.30
CA GLU A 35 -4.40 17.62 -23.67
C GLU A 35 -3.12 16.83 -23.93
N VAL A 36 -2.19 16.86 -22.99
CA VAL A 36 -0.95 16.09 -23.02
C VAL A 36 -1.02 14.99 -21.96
N ILE A 37 -1.67 13.87 -22.28
CA ILE A 37 -1.23 12.60 -21.70
C ILE A 37 0.18 12.37 -22.24
N VAL A 38 1.15 12.93 -21.52
CA VAL A 38 2.58 12.74 -21.75
C VAL A 38 2.78 11.24 -21.94
N THR A 39 3.40 10.84 -23.05
CA THR A 39 3.60 9.43 -23.42
C THR A 39 4.16 8.60 -22.26
N ARG A 40 4.98 9.22 -21.40
CA ARG A 40 5.49 8.63 -20.15
C ARG A 40 4.37 8.23 -19.18
N ALA A 41 3.39 9.10 -18.91
CA ALA A 41 2.28 8.81 -18.01
C ALA A 41 1.38 7.69 -18.55
N GLY A 42 1.07 7.71 -19.85
CA GLY A 42 0.32 6.64 -20.51
C GLY A 42 1.02 5.28 -20.39
N ILE A 43 2.33 5.23 -20.63
CA ILE A 43 3.15 4.02 -20.48
C ILE A 43 3.22 3.57 -19.01
N SER A 44 3.36 4.49 -18.05
CA SER A 44 3.35 4.15 -16.62
C SER A 44 2.03 3.52 -16.17
N ILE A 45 0.90 4.06 -16.65
CA ILE A 45 -0.43 3.52 -16.36
C ILE A 45 -0.57 2.13 -16.99
N LEU A 46 -0.19 1.95 -18.26
CA LEU A 46 -0.22 0.64 -18.92
C LEU A 46 0.66 -0.39 -18.21
N TYR A 47 1.86 0.00 -17.82
CA TYR A 47 2.78 -0.85 -17.07
C TYR A 47 2.16 -1.31 -15.74
N LEU A 48 1.61 -0.39 -14.95
CA LEU A 48 0.99 -0.73 -13.66
C LEU A 48 -0.31 -1.54 -13.83
N ALA A 49 -1.12 -1.22 -14.85
CA ALA A 49 -2.33 -1.96 -15.16
C ALA A 49 -2.01 -3.42 -15.54
N PHE A 50 -0.95 -3.65 -16.32
CA PHE A 50 -0.59 -5.00 -16.72
C PHE A 50 0.14 -5.76 -15.59
N PHE A 51 1.24 -5.23 -15.08
CA PHE A 51 2.07 -5.91 -14.09
C PHE A 51 1.49 -5.88 -12.69
N GLY A 52 0.97 -4.72 -12.24
CA GLY A 52 0.40 -4.57 -10.91
C GLY A 52 -0.97 -5.21 -10.76
N SER A 53 -1.82 -5.12 -11.80
CA SER A 53 -3.18 -5.64 -11.77
C SER A 53 -3.27 -7.05 -12.37
N VAL A 54 -3.11 -7.21 -13.68
CA VAL A 54 -3.37 -8.51 -14.35
C VAL A 54 -2.51 -9.63 -13.78
N ILE A 55 -1.19 -9.42 -13.74
CA ILE A 55 -0.25 -10.42 -13.20
C ILE A 55 -0.40 -10.56 -11.69
N GLY A 56 -0.50 -9.44 -10.96
CA GLY A 56 -0.66 -9.43 -9.50
C GLY A 56 -1.91 -10.20 -9.04
N PHE A 57 -3.06 -9.94 -9.63
CA PHE A 57 -4.30 -10.65 -9.31
C PHE A 57 -4.28 -12.11 -9.74
N ALA A 58 -3.71 -12.43 -10.91
CA ALA A 58 -3.56 -13.81 -11.34
C ALA A 58 -2.73 -14.62 -10.34
N LEU A 59 -1.60 -14.05 -9.87
CA LEU A 59 -0.73 -14.69 -8.88
C LEU A 59 -1.42 -14.81 -7.51
N PHE A 60 -2.15 -13.79 -7.08
CA PHE A 60 -2.91 -13.81 -5.83
C PHE A 60 -3.94 -14.96 -5.82
N PHE A 61 -4.73 -15.11 -6.88
CA PHE A 61 -5.68 -16.22 -6.99
C PHE A 61 -4.99 -17.57 -7.14
N TYR A 62 -3.83 -17.64 -7.80
CA TYR A 62 -3.04 -18.86 -7.88
C TYR A 62 -2.55 -19.32 -6.50
N ILE A 63 -2.01 -18.40 -5.69
CA ILE A 63 -1.54 -18.69 -4.34
C ILE A 63 -2.70 -19.13 -3.44
N LEU A 64 -3.86 -18.49 -3.53
CA LEU A 64 -5.05 -18.89 -2.75
C LEU A 64 -5.51 -20.32 -3.05
N LYS A 65 -5.19 -20.89 -4.22
CA LYS A 65 -5.51 -22.29 -4.55
C LYS A 65 -4.55 -23.30 -3.91
N HIS A 66 -3.33 -22.88 -3.55
CA HIS A 66 -2.27 -23.79 -3.08
C HIS A 66 -1.89 -23.56 -1.60
N VAL A 67 -2.28 -22.43 -1.02
CA VAL A 67 -1.90 -22.02 0.33
C VAL A 67 -3.15 -21.61 1.10
N SER A 68 -3.19 -21.91 2.41
CA SER A 68 -4.30 -21.52 3.28
C SER A 68 -4.47 -20.00 3.31
N ALA A 69 -5.72 -19.52 3.28
CA ALA A 69 -6.06 -18.09 3.26
C ALA A 69 -5.38 -17.28 4.39
N MET A 70 -5.17 -17.89 5.56
CA MET A 70 -4.47 -17.29 6.69
C MET A 70 -2.99 -16.99 6.41
N ARG A 71 -2.27 -17.88 5.70
CA ARG A 71 -0.86 -17.60 5.34
C ARG A 71 -0.77 -16.53 4.25
N VAL A 72 -1.72 -16.52 3.33
CA VAL A 72 -1.77 -15.53 2.24
C VAL A 72 -1.97 -14.11 2.78
N SER A 73 -2.83 -13.93 3.80
CA SER A 73 -3.02 -12.62 4.42
C SER A 73 -1.76 -12.14 5.14
N LEU A 74 -1.01 -13.03 5.77
CA LEU A 74 0.24 -12.67 6.46
C LEU A 74 1.36 -12.26 5.50
N ILE A 75 1.38 -12.80 4.29
CA ILE A 75 2.31 -12.36 3.23
C ILE A 75 2.15 -10.86 2.93
N THR A 76 0.95 -10.30 3.07
CA THR A 76 0.73 -8.85 2.84
C THR A 76 1.42 -7.96 3.87
N LEU A 77 1.77 -8.50 5.04
CA LEU A 77 2.55 -7.78 6.06
C LEU A 77 4.02 -7.61 5.63
N VAL A 78 4.51 -8.41 4.69
CA VAL A 78 5.85 -8.26 4.13
C VAL A 78 5.93 -7.04 3.20
N THR A 79 4.82 -6.70 2.51
CA THR A 79 4.74 -5.59 1.55
C THR A 79 5.27 -4.25 2.07
N PRO A 80 4.83 -3.73 3.24
CA PRO A 80 5.36 -2.46 3.76
C PRO A 80 6.85 -2.53 4.09
N VAL A 81 7.36 -3.68 4.55
CA VAL A 81 8.79 -3.86 4.82
C VAL A 81 9.57 -3.82 3.51
N THR A 82 9.11 -4.55 2.49
CA THR A 82 9.74 -4.55 1.16
C THR A 82 9.69 -3.16 0.52
N ALA A 83 8.58 -2.44 0.66
CA ALA A 83 8.44 -1.06 0.19
C ALA A 83 9.45 -0.10 0.87
N LEU A 84 9.63 -0.23 2.19
CA LEU A 84 10.63 0.55 2.93
C LEU A 84 12.07 0.24 2.49
N LEU A 85 12.38 -1.03 2.27
CA LEU A 85 13.71 -1.44 1.80
C LEU A 85 13.98 -0.94 0.38
N LEU A 86 12.98 -1.05 -0.52
CA LEU A 86 13.04 -0.50 -1.87
C LEU A 86 13.17 1.03 -1.86
N GLY A 87 12.43 1.74 -1.01
CA GLY A 87 12.52 3.18 -0.86
C GLY A 87 13.91 3.63 -0.39
N LYS A 88 14.47 2.94 0.62
CA LYS A 88 15.85 3.19 1.06
C LYS A 88 16.88 2.91 -0.04
N TYR A 89 16.73 1.83 -0.80
CA TYR A 89 17.74 1.42 -1.78
C TYR A 89 17.65 2.17 -3.12
N LEU A 90 16.44 2.49 -3.58
CA LEU A 90 16.22 3.15 -4.88
C LEU A 90 16.11 4.66 -4.77
N ASN A 91 15.62 5.18 -3.64
CA ASN A 91 15.39 6.62 -3.44
C ASN A 91 16.34 7.23 -2.38
N ASP A 92 17.30 6.44 -1.87
CA ASP A 92 18.25 6.82 -0.81
C ASP A 92 17.59 7.48 0.41
N GLU A 93 16.34 7.11 0.70
CA GLU A 93 15.58 7.71 1.79
C GLU A 93 16.12 7.26 3.16
N PRO A 94 16.45 8.21 4.06
CA PRO A 94 16.93 7.88 5.39
C PRO A 94 15.79 7.25 6.21
N LEU A 95 15.97 5.98 6.57
CA LEU A 95 15.03 5.29 7.46
C LEU A 95 15.20 5.78 8.89
N GLY A 96 14.21 6.51 9.39
CA GLY A 96 14.14 6.92 10.78
C GLY A 96 14.04 5.72 11.74
N LEU A 97 14.42 5.96 13.00
CA LEU A 97 14.36 4.95 14.07
C LEU A 97 12.95 4.38 14.28
N GLN A 98 11.92 5.22 14.19
CA GLN A 98 10.51 4.81 14.36
C GLN A 98 10.05 3.87 13.25
N ILE A 99 10.40 4.18 12.00
CA ILE A 99 10.06 3.37 10.83
C ILE A 99 10.75 2.02 10.91
N THR A 100 12.04 2.03 11.26
CA THR A 100 12.84 0.80 11.41
C THR A 100 12.32 -0.07 12.55
N ALA A 101 11.95 0.52 13.69
CA ALA A 101 11.35 -0.19 14.81
C ALA A 101 10.00 -0.82 14.42
N GLY A 102 9.16 -0.10 13.67
CA GLY A 102 7.91 -0.63 13.12
C GLY A 102 8.14 -1.82 12.18
N ALA A 103 9.12 -1.71 11.28
CA ALA A 103 9.49 -2.80 10.37
C ALA A 103 9.97 -4.06 11.13
N ILE A 104 10.82 -3.89 12.15
CA ILE A 104 11.28 -4.99 13.01
C ILE A 104 10.11 -5.62 13.76
N LEU A 105 9.17 -4.81 14.27
CA LEU A 105 7.99 -5.30 14.98
C LEU A 105 7.11 -6.18 14.09
N ILE A 106 6.84 -5.74 12.85
CA ILE A 106 6.08 -6.53 11.87
C ILE A 106 6.78 -7.86 11.57
N LEU A 107 8.09 -7.82 11.28
CA LEU A 107 8.87 -9.02 10.98
C LEU A 107 8.91 -9.99 12.17
N THR A 108 9.03 -9.48 13.39
CA THR A 108 9.04 -10.31 14.61
C THR A 108 7.68 -10.99 14.80
N GLY A 109 6.58 -10.27 14.59
CA GLY A 109 5.23 -10.83 14.68
C GLY A 109 4.97 -11.91 13.62
N LEU A 110 5.39 -11.66 12.37
CA LEU A 110 5.28 -12.61 11.28
C LEU A 110 6.12 -13.88 11.54
N SER A 111 7.36 -13.69 11.97
CA SER A 111 8.28 -14.78 12.30
C SER A 111 7.72 -15.66 13.43
N SER A 112 7.20 -15.05 14.50
CA SER A 112 6.57 -15.78 15.62
C SER A 112 5.36 -16.61 15.17
N TYR A 113 4.53 -16.07 14.26
CA TYR A 113 3.40 -16.80 13.71
C TYR A 113 3.85 -18.04 12.91
N GLU A 114 4.85 -17.87 12.03
CA GLU A 114 5.35 -18.97 11.21
C GLU A 114 6.08 -20.04 12.02
N PHE A 115 6.85 -19.67 13.06
CA PHE A 115 7.48 -20.64 13.95
C PHE A 115 6.46 -21.55 14.64
N GLY A 116 5.30 -21.01 15.07
CA GLY A 116 4.21 -21.80 15.62
C GLY A 116 3.50 -22.69 14.59
N SER A 117 3.62 -22.36 13.30
CA SER A 117 3.10 -23.14 12.18
C SER A 117 4.02 -24.33 11.86
N VAL A 118 5.34 -24.10 11.83
CA VAL A 118 6.38 -25.10 11.57
C VAL A 118 6.55 -26.09 12.73
N ALA A 119 6.58 -25.60 13.98
CA ALA A 119 6.72 -26.46 15.16
C ALA A 119 5.56 -27.46 15.31
N ARG A 120 4.36 -27.12 14.81
CA ARG A 120 3.19 -27.98 14.82
C ARG A 120 3.28 -29.11 13.80
N TRP A 121 3.93 -28.87 12.65
CA TRP A 121 4.22 -29.89 11.63
C TRP A 121 5.29 -30.87 12.11
N ILE A 122 6.36 -30.39 12.75
CA ILE A 122 7.42 -31.27 13.31
C ILE A 122 6.86 -32.22 14.38
N LYS A 123 5.86 -31.79 15.16
CA LYS A 123 5.19 -32.64 16.15
C LYS A 123 4.16 -33.61 15.55
N ALA A 124 3.78 -33.47 14.29
CA ALA A 124 2.72 -34.26 13.66
C ALA A 124 3.20 -35.62 13.12
N ASP A 125 4.51 -35.87 13.09
CA ASP A 125 5.09 -37.18 12.79
C ASP A 125 5.58 -37.88 14.08
N PRO A 126 4.73 -38.59 14.83
CA PRO A 126 5.15 -39.68 15.68
C PRO A 126 4.71 -41.00 15.03
N GLU A 127 5.63 -41.67 14.35
CA GLU A 127 5.53 -43.11 14.08
C GLU A 127 5.74 -43.95 15.34
#